data_AF-A0A918BVB0-F1
#
_entry.id   AF-A0A918BVB0-F1
#
_cell.length_a   1.000
_cell.length_b   1.000
_cell.length_c   1.000
_cell.angle_alpha   90.00
_cell.angle_beta   90.00
_cell.angle_gamma   90.00
#
_symmetry.space_group_name_H-M   'P 1'
#
loop_
_entity.id
_entity.type
_entity.pdbx_description
1 polymer ?
#
loop_
_entity_poly.entity_id
_entity_poly.type
_entity_poly.pdbx_seq_one_letter_code
_entity_poly.pdbx_strand_id
1 'polypeptide(L)'
;MSAGSTVSTTYLELSQEGGGAHKFYEVAVDGPVVTVRYGRIGAAGQTQVTTFATAAKAGAAAARKVGEKVRKGYAPAVPGGRAPRAVTRRQVASAPSTARAVAPVLWRFGTGSSAFGIHVDDDHCWVGNQSGDVYTLDHEGNPLARFSLPDGVKCLVADDFWIYAGCDDGRVYDLSSKLPFAAYDIAADVDIFWLDIHEGVLDVSDRDGRLTVIDHEDEHQWTRRSQGDHAWMVRADDRAVYHGHHRGVTAYAPDGSGELWHTPTRGGVLFGWQEDDTVYAGTAHRVVQRLSKATGAVEATYACDSAVYACATAPGGRFVFAGDAASSVYCFDRDGTRLWKLGTGGGSALSMQYRDERLYLVTTDGSLVCVDASEAAVSAAQQGSVPVVRDVKLAAALPTYAPATTAAAVDTVAQAPSGAVVVECVRDAGRLRVHVVSEGYDDAWNVQFPRAIREPGARYVVDALHPAAGGFYRVRGEIRRLR
;
A
#
# COMPACT_ATOMS: atom_id res chain seq x y z
N MET A 1 44.22 -25.54 18.05
CA MET A 1 42.81 -26.00 18.13
C MET A 1 41.95 -24.75 18.11
N SER A 2 41.25 -24.49 17.00
CA SER A 2 40.38 -23.32 16.88
C SER A 2 39.17 -23.53 17.78
N ALA A 3 38.99 -22.69 18.79
CA ALA A 3 37.81 -22.71 19.65
C ALA A 3 36.60 -22.35 18.78
N GLY A 4 35.76 -23.33 18.45
CA GLY A 4 34.52 -23.07 17.75
C GLY A 4 33.66 -22.15 18.60
N SER A 5 33.39 -20.93 18.11
CA SER A 5 32.41 -20.07 18.75
C SER A 5 31.07 -20.79 18.75
N THR A 6 30.57 -21.14 19.93
CA THR A 6 29.27 -21.77 20.09
C THR A 6 28.24 -20.65 20.18
N VAL A 7 27.64 -20.31 19.03
CA VAL A 7 26.51 -19.38 18.99
C VAL A 7 25.35 -20.02 19.73
N SER A 8 24.85 -19.35 20.77
CA SER A 8 23.65 -19.80 21.49
C SER A 8 22.44 -18.99 21.04
N THR A 9 21.34 -19.65 20.68
CA THR A 9 20.12 -18.99 20.19
C THR A 9 18.92 -19.42 21.01
N THR A 10 18.13 -18.45 21.48
CA THR A 10 16.82 -18.67 22.12
C THR A 10 15.74 -18.09 21.21
N TYR A 11 14.83 -18.93 20.74
CA TYR A 11 13.70 -18.52 19.90
C TYR A 11 12.38 -18.67 20.68
N LEU A 12 11.60 -17.61 20.69
CA LEU A 12 10.33 -17.52 21.39
C LEU A 12 9.22 -17.07 20.44
N GLU A 13 7.99 -17.52 20.67
CA GLU A 13 6.79 -17.08 19.96
C GLU A 13 5.70 -16.64 20.93
N LEU A 14 4.92 -15.64 20.51
CA LEU A 14 3.66 -15.25 21.14
C LEU A 14 2.57 -15.30 20.07
N SER A 15 1.55 -16.12 20.28
CA SER A 15 0.41 -16.24 19.37
C SER A 15 -0.90 -16.26 20.18
N GLN A 16 -1.71 -15.22 20.00
CA GLN A 16 -3.03 -15.07 20.60
C GLN A 16 -4.12 -15.45 19.59
N GLU A 17 -5.19 -16.09 20.09
CA GLU A 17 -6.40 -16.37 19.31
C GLU A 17 -7.17 -15.07 19.00
N GLY A 18 -7.99 -15.07 17.95
CA GLY A 18 -8.89 -13.94 17.64
C GLY A 18 -8.21 -12.65 17.17
N GLY A 19 -7.12 -12.73 16.40
CA GLY A 19 -6.51 -11.55 15.78
C GLY A 19 -5.46 -10.83 16.63
N GLY A 20 -5.17 -11.24 17.87
CA GLY A 20 -4.14 -10.62 18.74
C GLY A 20 -2.67 -10.77 18.29
N ALA A 21 -1.69 -10.69 19.18
CA ALA A 21 -0.27 -10.80 18.80
C ALA A 21 0.06 -12.15 18.12
N HIS A 22 0.83 -12.13 17.03
CA HIS A 22 1.37 -13.33 16.36
C HIS A 22 2.80 -13.05 15.88
N LYS A 23 3.75 -13.15 16.81
CA LYS A 23 5.08 -12.57 16.68
C LYS A 23 6.14 -13.54 17.20
N PHE A 24 7.32 -13.52 16.61
CA PHE A 24 8.50 -14.20 17.13
C PHE A 24 9.48 -13.21 17.76
N TYR A 25 10.33 -13.73 18.63
CA TYR A 25 11.47 -13.02 19.21
C TYR A 25 12.62 -13.99 19.43
N GLU A 26 13.76 -13.68 18.83
CA GLU A 26 14.95 -14.49 18.83
C GLU A 26 16.10 -13.69 19.45
N VAL A 27 16.87 -14.34 20.31
CA VAL A 27 18.09 -13.79 20.89
C VAL A 27 19.23 -14.76 20.64
N ALA A 28 20.18 -14.36 19.81
CA ALA A 28 21.43 -15.06 19.56
C ALA A 28 22.59 -14.38 20.29
N VAL A 29 23.51 -15.17 20.83
CA VAL A 29 24.74 -14.70 21.49
C VAL A 29 25.93 -15.37 20.85
N ASP A 30 26.85 -14.56 20.33
CA ASP A 30 28.13 -14.97 19.75
C ASP A 30 29.26 -14.18 20.44
N GLY A 31 29.92 -14.82 21.40
CA GLY A 31 30.92 -14.16 22.25
C GLY A 31 30.37 -12.89 22.94
N PRO A 32 30.98 -11.70 22.72
CA PRO A 32 30.49 -10.43 23.26
C PRO A 32 29.31 -9.81 22.50
N VAL A 33 28.84 -10.42 21.42
CA VAL A 33 27.79 -9.87 20.55
C VAL A 33 26.45 -10.52 20.87
N VAL A 34 25.42 -9.68 21.05
CA VAL A 34 24.02 -10.12 21.13
C VAL A 34 23.30 -9.64 19.87
N THR A 35 22.70 -10.59 19.16
CA THR A 35 21.82 -10.32 18.02
C THR A 35 20.39 -10.63 18.43
N VAL A 36 19.50 -9.66 18.29
CA VAL A 36 18.07 -9.82 18.53
C VAL A 36 17.35 -9.76 17.19
N ARG A 37 16.52 -10.76 16.89
CA ARG A 37 15.67 -10.76 15.71
C ARG A 37 14.20 -10.87 16.12
N TYR A 38 13.32 -10.04 15.58
CA TYR A 38 11.90 -10.06 15.97
C TYR A 38 11.00 -9.65 14.81
N GLY A 39 9.78 -10.17 14.78
CA GLY A 39 8.84 -9.85 13.71
C GLY A 39 7.60 -10.73 13.71
N ARG A 40 6.87 -10.71 12.59
CA ARG A 40 5.76 -11.64 12.31
C ARG A 40 6.31 -13.06 12.16
N ILE A 41 5.63 -14.04 12.73
CA ILE A 41 5.99 -15.46 12.55
C ILE A 41 5.94 -15.77 11.04
N GLY A 42 7.01 -16.39 10.52
CA GLY A 42 7.16 -16.68 9.08
C GLY A 42 7.88 -15.60 8.27
N ALA A 43 8.04 -14.39 8.80
CA ALA A 43 8.80 -13.33 8.15
C ALA A 43 10.28 -13.34 8.59
N ALA A 44 11.15 -12.68 7.81
CA ALA A 44 12.56 -12.48 8.18
C ALA A 44 12.71 -11.74 9.52
N GLY A 45 11.81 -10.77 9.78
CA GLY A 45 11.84 -9.88 10.94
C GLY A 45 12.88 -8.76 10.83
N GLN A 46 12.97 -7.94 11.88
CA GLN A 46 13.99 -6.91 12.06
C GLN A 46 15.12 -7.46 12.94
N THR A 47 16.34 -6.99 12.71
CA THR A 47 17.54 -7.43 13.43
C THR A 47 18.22 -6.25 14.12
N GLN A 48 18.59 -6.44 15.39
CA GLN A 48 19.40 -5.50 16.16
C GLN A 48 20.64 -6.21 16.68
N VAL A 49 21.81 -5.63 16.45
CA VAL A 49 23.08 -6.14 16.94
C VAL A 49 23.60 -5.21 18.03
N THR A 50 24.04 -5.75 19.15
CA THR A 50 24.65 -5.01 20.25
C THR A 50 25.91 -5.72 20.71
N THR A 51 27.03 -5.00 20.70
CA THR A 51 28.32 -5.51 21.19
C THR A 51 28.53 -5.06 22.63
N PHE A 52 28.89 -6.00 23.50
CA PHE A 52 29.20 -5.76 24.91
C PHE A 52 30.70 -5.89 25.17
N ALA A 53 31.17 -5.35 26.30
CA ALA A 53 32.59 -5.43 26.65
C ALA A 53 33.10 -6.87 26.89
N THR A 54 32.21 -7.80 27.28
CA THR A 54 32.57 -9.19 27.56
C THR A 54 31.43 -10.14 27.22
N ALA A 55 31.76 -11.41 26.95
CA ALA A 55 30.76 -12.46 26.72
C ALA A 55 29.82 -12.66 27.92
N ALA A 56 30.32 -12.52 29.15
CA ALA A 56 29.49 -12.59 30.36
C ALA A 56 28.43 -11.49 30.41
N LYS A 57 28.78 -10.24 30.02
CA LYS A 57 27.82 -9.13 29.92
C LYS A 57 26.80 -9.36 28.80
N ALA A 58 27.24 -9.88 27.65
CA ALA A 58 26.36 -10.27 26.56
C ALA A 58 25.34 -11.33 26.99
N GLY A 59 25.78 -12.40 27.65
CA GLY A 59 24.91 -13.45 28.18
C GLY A 59 23.90 -12.92 29.21
N ALA A 60 24.32 -12.06 30.14
CA ALA A 60 23.41 -11.43 31.10
C ALA A 60 22.37 -10.52 30.42
N ALA A 61 22.76 -9.75 29.40
CA ALA A 61 21.84 -8.92 28.63
C ALA A 61 20.84 -9.75 27.81
N ALA A 62 21.30 -10.84 27.18
CA ALA A 62 20.46 -11.78 26.46
C ALA A 62 19.42 -12.43 27.40
N ALA A 63 19.84 -12.94 28.56
CA ALA A 63 18.95 -13.53 29.56
C ALA A 63 17.88 -12.54 30.05
N ARG A 64 18.24 -11.26 30.24
CA ARG A 64 17.28 -10.20 30.58
C ARG A 64 16.23 -10.00 29.49
N LYS A 65 16.65 -9.90 28.22
CA LYS A 65 15.74 -9.75 27.07
C LYS A 65 14.79 -10.94 26.93
N VAL A 66 15.30 -12.16 27.07
CA VAL A 66 14.49 -13.39 27.07
C VAL A 66 13.47 -13.35 28.22
N GLY A 67 13.93 -13.09 29.45
CA GLY A 67 13.04 -13.04 30.62
C GLY A 67 11.96 -11.96 30.52
N GLU A 68 12.26 -10.81 29.93
CA GLU A 68 11.26 -9.76 29.65
C GLU A 68 10.14 -10.26 28.73
N LYS A 69 10.51 -10.95 27.64
CA LYS A 69 9.53 -11.48 26.68
C LYS A 69 8.71 -12.62 27.24
N VAL A 70 9.33 -13.51 28.02
CA VAL A 70 8.60 -14.58 28.73
C VAL A 70 7.54 -14.01 29.67
N ARG A 71 7.85 -12.93 30.42
CA ARG A 71 6.84 -12.23 31.26
C ARG A 71 5.71 -11.60 30.45
N LYS A 72 5.95 -11.26 29.19
CA LYS A 72 4.95 -10.78 28.22
C LYS A 72 4.17 -11.91 27.54
N GLY A 73 4.35 -13.16 27.98
CA GLY A 73 3.62 -14.33 27.49
C GLY A 73 4.27 -15.06 26.31
N TYR A 74 5.48 -14.69 25.91
CA TYR A 74 6.21 -15.44 24.88
C TYR A 74 6.65 -16.81 25.44
N ALA A 75 6.50 -17.85 24.63
CA ALA A 75 6.88 -19.22 24.97
C ALA A 75 8.02 -19.71 24.06
N PRO A 76 8.89 -20.63 24.54
CA PRO A 76 9.85 -21.32 23.69
C PRO A 76 9.18 -21.99 22.49
N ALA A 77 9.76 -21.85 21.32
CA ALA A 77 9.24 -22.41 20.08
C ALA A 77 10.38 -22.86 19.16
N VAL A 78 10.03 -23.53 18.06
CA VAL A 78 10.97 -23.90 17.00
C VAL A 78 10.70 -23.02 15.78
N PRO A 79 11.71 -22.34 15.21
CA PRO A 79 11.54 -21.57 13.97
C PRO A 79 10.89 -22.43 12.87
N GLY A 80 9.82 -21.91 12.27
CA GLY A 80 9.04 -22.63 11.24
C GLY A 80 8.09 -23.71 11.78
N GLY A 81 8.09 -23.97 13.10
CA GLY A 81 7.16 -24.92 13.72
C GLY A 81 5.71 -24.43 13.78
N ARG A 82 5.51 -23.10 13.81
CA ARG A 82 4.19 -22.47 13.70
C ARG A 82 4.06 -21.79 12.34
N ALA A 83 2.93 -22.04 11.67
CA ALA A 83 2.61 -21.39 10.40
C ALA A 83 2.43 -19.87 10.58
N PRO A 84 2.79 -19.06 9.57
CA PRO A 84 2.42 -17.65 9.52
C PRO A 84 0.90 -17.50 9.64
N ARG A 85 0.44 -16.32 10.08
CA ARG A 85 -0.98 -15.98 9.97
C ARG A 85 -1.41 -16.01 8.52
N ALA A 86 -2.58 -16.61 8.28
CA ALA A 86 -3.21 -16.54 6.98
C ALA A 86 -3.52 -15.07 6.67
N VAL A 87 -3.09 -14.63 5.50
CA VAL A 87 -3.44 -13.33 4.97
C VAL A 87 -4.87 -13.41 4.45
N THR A 88 -5.76 -12.50 4.88
CA THR A 88 -7.08 -12.41 4.25
C THR A 88 -6.91 -11.82 2.85
N ARG A 89 -7.24 -12.61 1.84
CA ARG A 89 -7.45 -12.15 0.47
C ARG A 89 -8.93 -12.09 0.21
N ARG A 90 -9.38 -11.01 -0.45
CA ARG A 90 -10.76 -10.86 -0.83
C ARG A 90 -11.17 -12.03 -1.74
N GLN A 91 -12.12 -12.84 -1.30
CA GLN A 91 -12.76 -13.79 -2.20
C GLN A 91 -13.69 -13.00 -3.12
N VAL A 92 -13.39 -13.03 -4.42
CA VAL A 92 -14.17 -12.31 -5.43
C VAL A 92 -14.86 -13.32 -6.32
N ALA A 93 -16.19 -13.35 -6.26
CA ALA A 93 -17.00 -14.05 -7.24
C ALA A 93 -17.09 -13.21 -8.51
N SER A 94 -16.87 -13.82 -9.68
CA SER A 94 -17.04 -13.18 -10.99
C SER A 94 -18.04 -13.99 -11.81
N ALA A 95 -19.04 -13.32 -12.37
CA ALA A 95 -19.99 -13.88 -13.31
C ALA A 95 -19.83 -13.23 -14.70
N PRO A 96 -20.18 -13.92 -15.80
CA PRO A 96 -20.18 -13.30 -17.12
C PRO A 96 -21.15 -12.11 -17.22
N SER A 97 -20.83 -11.16 -18.09
CA SER A 97 -21.69 -10.00 -18.34
C SER A 97 -22.98 -10.39 -19.05
N THR A 98 -24.04 -9.68 -18.67
CA THR A 98 -25.33 -9.68 -19.38
C THR A 98 -25.47 -8.50 -20.35
N ALA A 99 -24.44 -7.67 -20.49
CA ALA A 99 -24.42 -6.58 -21.47
C ALA A 99 -24.47 -7.14 -22.90
N ARG A 100 -25.14 -6.42 -23.80
CA ARG A 100 -25.24 -6.79 -25.22
C ARG A 100 -23.98 -6.47 -26.02
N ALA A 101 -23.18 -5.52 -25.52
CA ALA A 101 -21.95 -5.05 -26.12
C ALA A 101 -20.79 -5.23 -25.15
N VAL A 102 -19.58 -5.35 -25.69
CA VAL A 102 -18.33 -5.46 -24.92
C VAL A 102 -17.56 -4.15 -25.00
N ALA A 103 -16.73 -3.87 -24.01
CA ALA A 103 -15.93 -2.65 -23.94
C ALA A 103 -14.88 -2.61 -25.07
N PRO A 104 -14.61 -1.42 -25.65
CA PRO A 104 -13.57 -1.27 -26.66
C PRO A 104 -12.17 -1.31 -26.01
N VAL A 105 -11.71 -2.51 -25.70
CA VAL A 105 -10.40 -2.74 -25.07
C VAL A 105 -9.29 -2.53 -26.11
N LEU A 106 -8.38 -1.60 -25.85
CA LEU A 106 -7.23 -1.29 -26.72
C LEU A 106 -6.11 -2.32 -26.53
N TRP A 107 -5.76 -2.59 -25.28
CA TRP A 107 -4.71 -3.52 -24.92
C TRP A 107 -4.97 -4.20 -23.58
N ARG A 108 -4.32 -5.35 -23.39
CA ARG A 108 -4.37 -6.14 -22.16
C ARG A 108 -2.97 -6.61 -21.78
N PHE A 109 -2.59 -6.44 -20.52
CA PHE A 109 -1.38 -6.98 -19.93
C PHE A 109 -1.73 -7.97 -18.82
N GLY A 110 -1.43 -9.25 -19.04
CA GLY A 110 -1.60 -10.28 -18.02
C GLY A 110 -0.43 -10.28 -17.04
N THR A 111 -0.70 -10.06 -15.75
CA THR A 111 0.35 -9.96 -14.73
C THR A 111 0.87 -11.31 -14.24
N GLY A 112 0.25 -12.43 -14.66
CA GLY A 112 0.63 -13.79 -14.26
C GLY A 112 0.09 -14.25 -12.91
N SER A 113 -0.62 -13.38 -12.18
CA SER A 113 -1.27 -13.68 -10.89
C SER A 113 -2.49 -12.77 -10.69
N SER A 114 -3.36 -13.06 -9.72
CA SER A 114 -4.47 -12.15 -9.41
C SER A 114 -3.94 -10.77 -9.03
N ALA A 115 -4.53 -9.70 -9.59
CA ALA A 115 -4.10 -8.33 -9.36
C ALA A 115 -5.23 -7.51 -8.72
N PHE A 116 -4.86 -6.52 -7.94
CA PHE A 116 -5.81 -5.62 -7.24
C PHE A 116 -5.35 -4.17 -7.29
N GLY A 117 -4.07 -3.92 -6.99
CA GLY A 117 -3.50 -2.58 -6.98
C GLY A 117 -3.36 -2.00 -8.38
N ILE A 118 -3.85 -0.78 -8.58
CA ILE A 118 -3.68 0.01 -9.79
C ILE A 118 -3.39 1.46 -9.39
N HIS A 119 -2.50 2.11 -10.15
CA HIS A 119 -2.32 3.55 -10.12
C HIS A 119 -1.94 4.02 -11.52
N VAL A 120 -2.50 5.12 -12.01
CA VAL A 120 -2.28 5.67 -13.34
C VAL A 120 -2.00 7.14 -13.16
N ASP A 121 -0.75 7.53 -13.42
CA ASP A 121 -0.26 8.90 -13.32
C ASP A 121 -0.08 9.50 -14.73
N ASP A 122 0.65 10.62 -14.85
CA ASP A 122 0.93 11.27 -16.13
C ASP A 122 1.84 10.45 -17.04
N ASP A 123 2.70 9.63 -16.46
CA ASP A 123 3.79 8.95 -17.16
C ASP A 123 3.57 7.43 -17.27
N HIS A 124 2.84 6.83 -16.31
CA HIS A 124 2.81 5.40 -16.10
C HIS A 124 1.43 4.85 -15.74
N CYS A 125 1.21 3.60 -16.15
CA CYS A 125 0.19 2.70 -15.62
C CYS A 125 0.86 1.65 -14.73
N TRP A 126 0.48 1.61 -13.46
CA TRP A 126 0.99 0.69 -12.45
C TRP A 126 -0.01 -0.42 -12.17
N VAL A 127 0.47 -1.64 -11.99
CA VAL A 127 -0.35 -2.78 -11.54
C VAL A 127 0.41 -3.69 -10.59
N GLY A 128 -0.19 -3.99 -9.43
CA GLY A 128 0.35 -4.89 -8.41
C GLY A 128 -0.43 -6.20 -8.31
N ASN A 129 0.29 -7.32 -8.23
CA ASN A 129 -0.31 -8.67 -8.17
C ASN A 129 -0.02 -9.44 -6.87
N GLN A 130 -0.74 -10.53 -6.65
CA GLN A 130 -0.66 -11.37 -5.46
C GLN A 130 0.58 -12.28 -5.37
N SER A 131 1.46 -12.21 -6.37
CA SER A 131 2.78 -12.85 -6.33
C SER A 131 3.89 -11.91 -5.88
N GLY A 132 3.54 -10.64 -5.57
CA GLY A 132 4.48 -9.63 -5.11
C GLY A 132 5.11 -8.81 -6.24
N ASP A 133 4.61 -8.94 -7.46
CA ASP A 133 5.09 -8.13 -8.57
C ASP A 133 4.27 -6.86 -8.73
N VAL A 134 4.97 -5.74 -8.89
CA VAL A 134 4.40 -4.48 -9.40
C VAL A 134 5.03 -4.19 -10.75
N TYR A 135 4.21 -3.93 -11.77
CA TYR A 135 4.67 -3.55 -13.10
C TYR A 135 4.32 -2.10 -13.38
N THR A 136 5.24 -1.39 -14.04
CA THR A 136 4.94 -0.13 -14.71
C THR A 136 4.87 -0.34 -16.20
N LEU A 137 3.91 0.32 -16.85
CA LEU A 137 3.73 0.35 -18.29
C LEU A 137 3.55 1.79 -18.73
N ASP A 138 3.87 2.11 -19.98
CA ASP A 138 3.37 3.35 -20.57
C ASP A 138 1.85 3.26 -20.83
N HIS A 139 1.23 4.38 -21.22
CA HIS A 139 -0.20 4.45 -21.49
C HIS A 139 -0.65 3.64 -22.71
N GLU A 140 0.29 3.29 -23.59
CA GLU A 140 0.07 2.40 -24.72
C GLU A 140 0.11 0.94 -24.31
N GLY A 141 0.56 0.63 -23.09
CA GLY A 141 0.61 -0.71 -22.50
C GLY A 141 1.96 -1.40 -22.73
N ASN A 142 3.06 -0.70 -22.97
CA ASN A 142 4.38 -1.31 -23.08
C ASN A 142 5.04 -1.39 -21.68
N PRO A 143 5.49 -2.57 -21.23
CA PRO A 143 6.14 -2.70 -19.91
C PRO A 143 7.46 -1.94 -19.82
N LEU A 144 7.64 -1.19 -18.73
CA LEU A 144 8.79 -0.30 -18.49
C LEU A 144 9.69 -0.82 -17.35
N ALA A 145 9.10 -1.25 -16.23
CA ALA A 145 9.83 -1.84 -15.11
C ALA A 145 9.00 -2.85 -14.32
N ARG A 146 9.69 -3.63 -13.48
CA ARG A 146 9.13 -4.54 -12.48
C ARG A 146 9.72 -4.21 -11.11
N PHE A 147 8.89 -4.21 -10.08
CA PHE A 147 9.31 -4.24 -8.69
C PHE A 147 8.93 -5.59 -8.10
N SER A 148 9.88 -6.26 -7.45
CA SER A 148 9.69 -7.57 -6.83
C SER A 148 9.66 -7.41 -5.32
N LEU A 149 8.45 -7.40 -4.76
CA LEU A 149 8.18 -7.33 -3.33
C LEU A 149 8.15 -8.74 -2.71
N PRO A 150 8.35 -8.87 -1.38
CA PRO A 150 8.50 -10.19 -0.76
C PRO A 150 7.23 -11.06 -0.72
N ASP A 151 6.05 -10.45 -0.86
CA ASP A 151 4.75 -11.14 -0.81
C ASP A 151 3.70 -10.36 -1.63
N GLY A 152 2.48 -10.87 -1.72
CA GLY A 152 1.40 -10.33 -2.56
C GLY A 152 1.08 -8.86 -2.32
N VAL A 153 0.86 -8.13 -3.42
CA VAL A 153 0.46 -6.72 -3.41
C VAL A 153 -1.05 -6.60 -3.27
N LYS A 154 -1.49 -5.90 -2.22
CA LYS A 154 -2.91 -5.66 -1.93
C LYS A 154 -3.46 -4.45 -2.66
N CYS A 155 -2.71 -3.36 -2.66
CA CYS A 155 -3.12 -2.07 -3.22
C CYS A 155 -1.90 -1.24 -3.61
N LEU A 156 -2.12 -0.31 -4.53
CA LEU A 156 -1.20 0.76 -4.86
C LEU A 156 -1.90 2.07 -4.49
N VAL A 157 -1.19 2.94 -3.80
CA VAL A 157 -1.67 4.26 -3.38
C VAL A 157 -0.59 5.27 -3.71
N ALA A 158 -1.02 6.50 -3.98
CA ALA A 158 -0.11 7.58 -4.32
C ALA A 158 -0.45 8.82 -3.51
N ASP A 159 0.58 9.60 -3.26
CA ASP A 159 0.50 10.91 -2.64
C ASP A 159 1.44 11.79 -3.47
N ASP A 160 0.87 12.55 -4.42
CA ASP A 160 1.62 13.26 -5.46
C ASP A 160 2.65 12.35 -6.17
N PHE A 161 3.94 12.65 -6.07
CA PHE A 161 5.04 11.88 -6.67
C PHE A 161 5.24 10.49 -6.05
N TRP A 162 4.86 10.30 -4.78
CA TRP A 162 5.24 9.09 -4.06
C TRP A 162 4.25 7.96 -4.28
N ILE A 163 4.76 6.81 -4.72
CA ILE A 163 3.97 5.61 -4.98
C ILE A 163 4.27 4.57 -3.91
N TYR A 164 3.22 4.04 -3.27
CA TYR A 164 3.34 3.04 -2.23
C TYR A 164 2.56 1.76 -2.56
N ALA A 165 3.12 0.62 -2.16
CA ALA A 165 2.51 -0.69 -2.29
C ALA A 165 2.28 -1.33 -0.92
N GLY A 166 1.02 -1.64 -0.61
CA GLY A 166 0.67 -2.46 0.54
C GLY A 166 0.96 -3.93 0.26
N CYS A 167 1.76 -4.56 1.11
CA CYS A 167 2.23 -5.93 0.93
C CYS A 167 1.68 -6.88 2.01
N ASP A 168 1.35 -8.11 1.60
CA ASP A 168 0.88 -9.19 2.45
C ASP A 168 1.89 -9.56 3.56
N ASP A 169 3.17 -9.21 3.41
CA ASP A 169 4.21 -9.38 4.43
C ASP A 169 4.04 -8.46 5.66
N GLY A 170 3.11 -7.51 5.58
CA GLY A 170 2.83 -6.56 6.64
C GLY A 170 3.52 -5.21 6.52
N ARG A 171 4.14 -4.92 5.38
CA ARG A 171 4.81 -3.64 5.15
C ARG A 171 4.14 -2.87 4.04
N VAL A 172 4.41 -1.57 4.04
CA VAL A 172 4.12 -0.68 2.93
C VAL A 172 5.45 -0.24 2.34
N TYR A 173 5.63 -0.52 1.06
CA TYR A 173 6.86 -0.24 0.33
C TYR A 173 6.70 1.05 -0.47
N ASP A 174 7.65 1.96 -0.35
CA ASP A 174 7.82 3.08 -1.27
C ASP A 174 8.49 2.56 -2.55
N LEU A 175 7.89 2.90 -3.71
CA LEU A 175 8.31 2.49 -5.05
C LEU A 175 8.71 3.69 -5.93
N SER A 176 8.86 4.87 -5.35
CA SER A 176 9.02 6.14 -6.07
C SER A 176 10.39 6.34 -6.72
N SER A 177 11.32 5.40 -6.50
CA SER A 177 12.66 5.39 -7.09
C SER A 177 13.08 3.98 -7.50
N LYS A 178 14.25 3.85 -8.14
CA LYS A 178 14.80 2.53 -8.50
C LYS A 178 15.25 1.71 -7.29
N LEU A 179 15.30 2.32 -6.11
CA LEU A 179 15.59 1.66 -4.86
C LEU A 179 14.31 1.64 -3.99
N PRO A 180 13.39 0.68 -4.19
CA PRO A 180 12.22 0.57 -3.33
C PRO A 180 12.65 0.24 -1.90
N PHE A 181 11.84 0.58 -0.90
CA PHE A 181 12.15 0.31 0.50
C PHE A 181 10.89 0.23 1.36
N ALA A 182 10.98 -0.45 2.51
CA ALA A 182 9.91 -0.45 3.49
C ALA A 182 9.79 0.93 4.16
N ALA A 183 8.70 1.64 3.87
CA ALA A 183 8.38 2.93 4.47
C ALA A 183 7.63 2.77 5.81
N TYR A 184 6.71 1.81 5.88
CA TYR A 184 5.90 1.55 7.08
C TYR A 184 5.86 0.06 7.43
N ASP A 185 5.84 -0.25 8.72
CA ASP A 185 5.68 -1.59 9.27
C ASP A 185 4.31 -1.67 9.98
N ILE A 186 3.35 -2.37 9.37
CA ILE A 186 2.02 -2.53 9.96
C ILE A 186 2.08 -3.62 11.03
N ALA A 187 1.46 -3.36 12.18
CA ALA A 187 1.42 -4.29 13.29
C ALA A 187 0.85 -5.67 12.88
N ALA A 188 1.46 -6.75 13.40
CA ALA A 188 1.13 -8.14 13.04
C ALA A 188 -0.32 -8.57 13.30
N ASP A 189 -1.00 -7.85 14.19
CA ASP A 189 -2.38 -8.05 14.58
C ASP A 189 -3.39 -7.32 13.67
N VAL A 190 -2.93 -6.54 12.69
CA VAL A 190 -3.77 -5.83 11.72
C VAL A 190 -3.91 -6.66 10.45
N ASP A 191 -5.14 -7.08 10.14
CA ASP A 191 -5.51 -7.76 8.90
C ASP A 191 -5.97 -6.73 7.85
N ILE A 192 -5.00 -6.21 7.10
CA ILE A 192 -5.15 -5.06 6.19
C ILE A 192 -6.15 -5.37 5.07
N PHE A 193 -7.16 -4.52 4.93
CA PHE A 193 -8.13 -4.57 3.83
C PHE A 193 -7.89 -3.47 2.79
N TRP A 194 -7.55 -2.26 3.24
CA TRP A 194 -7.27 -1.13 2.36
C TRP A 194 -6.27 -0.15 2.99
N LEU A 195 -5.60 0.64 2.15
CA LEU A 195 -4.67 1.71 2.54
C LEU A 195 -5.02 2.99 1.78
N ASP A 196 -4.70 4.14 2.37
CA ASP A 196 -4.56 5.42 1.67
C ASP A 196 -3.43 6.22 2.34
N ILE A 197 -2.91 7.23 1.66
CA ILE A 197 -1.83 8.07 2.17
C ILE A 197 -2.06 9.51 1.76
N HIS A 198 -1.87 10.43 2.70
CA HIS A 198 -2.00 11.86 2.46
C HIS A 198 -0.93 12.61 3.24
N GLU A 199 -0.13 13.44 2.56
CA GLU A 199 0.96 14.20 3.17
C GLU A 199 1.93 13.32 4.00
N GLY A 200 2.23 12.10 3.52
CA GLY A 200 3.08 11.14 4.21
C GLY A 200 2.50 10.54 5.49
N VAL A 201 1.20 10.69 5.73
CA VAL A 201 0.46 10.01 6.80
C VAL A 201 -0.28 8.82 6.19
N LEU A 202 -0.01 7.62 6.70
CA LEU A 202 -0.60 6.37 6.22
C LEU A 202 -1.84 6.02 7.03
N ASP A 203 -2.95 5.80 6.32
CA ASP A 203 -4.21 5.32 6.87
C ASP A 203 -4.44 3.85 6.49
N VAL A 204 -4.75 3.02 7.49
CA VAL A 204 -4.92 1.57 7.34
C VAL A 204 -6.29 1.15 7.82
N SER A 205 -7.12 0.60 6.94
CA SER A 205 -8.37 -0.06 7.33
C SER A 205 -8.21 -1.58 7.37
N ASP A 206 -8.85 -2.20 8.35
CA ASP A 206 -8.75 -3.63 8.58
C ASP A 206 -10.08 -4.39 8.57
N ARG A 207 -9.96 -5.72 8.64
CA ARG A 207 -11.09 -6.66 8.70
C ARG A 207 -12.09 -6.36 9.81
N ASP A 208 -11.64 -5.91 10.99
CA ASP A 208 -12.49 -5.71 12.16
C ASP A 208 -13.11 -4.31 12.20
N GLY A 209 -12.93 -3.55 11.10
CA GLY A 209 -13.41 -2.19 10.95
C GLY A 209 -12.63 -1.20 11.80
N ARG A 210 -11.37 -1.51 12.11
CA ARG A 210 -10.44 -0.61 12.76
C ARG A 210 -9.67 0.20 11.71
N LEU A 211 -9.54 1.49 11.99
CA LEU A 211 -8.75 2.47 11.27
C LEU A 211 -7.52 2.80 12.12
N THR A 212 -6.33 2.64 11.54
CA THR A 212 -5.03 2.93 12.18
C THR A 212 -4.30 3.98 11.37
N VAL A 213 -3.78 5.01 12.04
CA VAL A 213 -3.07 6.12 11.40
C VAL A 213 -1.62 6.13 11.87
N ILE A 214 -0.70 6.21 10.92
CA ILE A 214 0.75 6.09 11.13
C ILE A 214 1.43 7.27 10.44
N ASP A 215 2.34 7.95 11.13
CA ASP A 215 3.08 9.08 10.56
C ASP A 215 4.28 8.63 9.70
N HIS A 216 4.91 9.61 9.07
CA HIS A 216 6.05 9.45 8.17
C HIS A 216 7.29 8.77 8.78
N GLU A 217 7.41 8.73 10.11
CA GLU A 217 8.49 8.04 10.82
C GLU A 217 8.10 6.61 11.24
N ASP A 218 6.95 6.11 10.77
CA ASP A 218 6.35 4.82 11.15
C ASP A 218 5.91 4.80 12.63
N GLU A 219 5.48 5.95 13.13
CA GLU A 219 4.97 6.09 14.48
C GLU A 219 3.45 6.07 14.48
N HIS A 220 2.89 5.16 15.28
CA HIS A 220 1.47 5.08 15.54
C HIS A 220 0.95 6.39 16.13
N GLN A 221 -0.02 7.00 15.45
CA GLN A 221 -0.68 8.23 15.91
C GLN A 221 -1.91 7.90 16.73
N TRP A 222 -2.86 7.18 16.12
CA TRP A 222 -4.10 6.78 16.77
C TRP A 222 -4.74 5.58 16.08
N THR A 223 -5.70 4.98 16.79
CA THR A 223 -6.52 3.89 16.27
C THR A 223 -7.96 4.05 16.72
N ARG A 224 -8.91 3.80 15.83
CA ARG A 224 -10.34 3.84 16.14
C ARG A 224 -11.06 2.66 15.53
N ARG A 225 -11.97 2.05 16.30
CA ARG A 225 -12.89 1.04 15.78
C ARG A 225 -14.15 1.74 15.29
N SER A 226 -14.52 1.50 14.04
CA SER A 226 -15.76 2.00 13.46
C SER A 226 -16.98 1.26 13.98
N GLN A 227 -18.17 1.70 13.54
CA GLN A 227 -19.43 1.06 13.88
C GLN A 227 -19.64 -0.28 13.14
N GLY A 228 -18.81 -0.58 12.14
CA GLY A 228 -18.85 -1.80 11.36
C GLY A 228 -17.53 -2.58 11.40
N ASP A 229 -17.47 -3.58 10.53
CA ASP A 229 -16.33 -4.43 10.21
C ASP A 229 -16.24 -4.55 8.66
N HIS A 230 -15.26 -5.32 8.16
CA HIS A 230 -14.94 -5.47 6.74
C HIS A 230 -14.77 -4.11 6.05
N ALA A 231 -13.78 -3.33 6.49
CA ALA A 231 -13.56 -1.99 5.98
C ALA A 231 -12.75 -1.97 4.67
N TRP A 232 -13.46 -2.09 3.55
CA TRP A 232 -12.89 -2.12 2.20
C TRP A 232 -12.63 -0.74 1.59
N MET A 233 -12.68 0.31 2.39
CA MET A 233 -12.40 1.67 1.95
C MET A 233 -11.77 2.45 3.09
N VAL A 234 -10.61 3.03 2.80
CA VAL A 234 -10.13 4.22 3.49
C VAL A 234 -9.70 5.22 2.43
N ARG A 235 -10.06 6.49 2.63
CA ARG A 235 -9.63 7.63 1.82
C ARG A 235 -9.26 8.79 2.73
N ALA A 236 -8.25 9.56 2.40
CA ALA A 236 -7.82 10.69 3.22
C ALA A 236 -7.59 11.96 2.40
N ASP A 237 -7.84 13.09 3.04
CA ASP A 237 -7.46 14.43 2.57
C ASP A 237 -7.25 15.35 3.79
N ASP A 238 -6.99 16.64 3.54
CA ASP A 238 -6.82 17.65 4.59
C ASP A 238 -8.03 17.80 5.53
N ARG A 239 -9.22 17.37 5.10
CA ARG A 239 -10.47 17.58 5.85
C ARG A 239 -10.77 16.41 6.78
N ALA A 240 -10.58 15.18 6.31
CA ALA A 240 -10.96 13.98 7.05
C ALA A 240 -10.34 12.69 6.52
N VAL A 241 -10.43 11.64 7.35
CA VAL A 241 -10.26 10.25 6.93
C VAL A 241 -11.64 9.61 6.75
N TYR A 242 -11.97 9.22 5.53
CA TYR A 242 -13.25 8.60 5.14
C TYR A 242 -13.12 7.08 5.11
N HIS A 243 -13.82 6.42 6.02
CA HIS A 243 -13.70 5.01 6.29
C HIS A 243 -14.99 4.27 5.95
N GLY A 244 -14.97 3.42 4.92
CA GLY A 244 -16.12 2.66 4.45
C GLY A 244 -16.08 1.21 4.90
N HIS A 245 -17.17 0.75 5.52
CA HIS A 245 -17.32 -0.58 6.14
C HIS A 245 -18.72 -1.16 5.89
N HIS A 246 -19.04 -2.35 6.44
CA HIS A 246 -20.31 -3.01 6.13
C HIS A 246 -21.57 -2.23 6.54
N ARG A 247 -21.44 -1.25 7.47
CA ARG A 247 -22.54 -0.38 7.90
C ARG A 247 -22.68 0.96 7.17
N GLY A 248 -21.73 1.37 6.34
CA GLY A 248 -21.74 2.71 5.76
C GLY A 248 -20.36 3.33 5.63
N VAL A 249 -20.34 4.65 5.44
CA VAL A 249 -19.12 5.47 5.44
C VAL A 249 -19.12 6.36 6.68
N THR A 250 -17.97 6.45 7.33
CA THR A 250 -17.75 7.31 8.50
C THR A 250 -16.56 8.23 8.22
N ALA A 251 -16.70 9.53 8.44
CA ALA A 251 -15.58 10.46 8.40
C ALA A 251 -15.04 10.72 9.81
N TYR A 252 -13.73 10.74 9.95
CA TYR A 252 -13.03 11.08 11.18
C TYR A 252 -12.14 12.30 10.96
N ALA A 253 -11.96 13.12 11.99
CA ALA A 253 -10.98 14.19 11.96
C ALA A 253 -9.57 13.59 11.75
N PRO A 254 -8.69 14.18 10.92
CA PRO A 254 -7.36 13.63 10.64
C PRO A 254 -6.49 13.46 11.89
N ASP A 255 -6.67 14.33 12.88
CA ASP A 255 -5.98 14.30 14.17
C ASP A 255 -6.54 13.24 15.15
N GLY A 256 -7.59 12.50 14.75
CA GLY A 256 -8.22 11.45 15.55
C GLY A 256 -9.17 11.98 16.65
N SER A 257 -9.39 13.30 16.74
CA SER A 257 -10.20 13.95 17.78
C SER A 257 -11.64 13.42 17.84
N GLY A 258 -12.22 12.99 16.71
CA GLY A 258 -13.58 12.48 16.71
C GLY A 258 -14.11 11.99 15.37
N GLU A 259 -15.29 11.39 15.44
CA GLU A 259 -16.18 11.18 14.28
C GLU A 259 -16.78 12.53 13.87
N LEU A 260 -16.72 12.86 12.58
CA LEU A 260 -17.34 14.05 12.00
C LEU A 260 -18.78 13.76 11.55
N TRP A 261 -18.97 12.62 10.89
CA TRP A 261 -20.28 12.12 10.47
C TRP A 261 -20.23 10.63 10.16
N HIS A 262 -21.39 9.97 10.24
CA HIS A 262 -21.62 8.61 9.75
C HIS A 262 -22.87 8.57 8.87
N THR A 263 -22.75 7.92 7.71
CA THR A 263 -23.86 7.72 6.77
C THR A 263 -24.02 6.25 6.41
N PRO A 264 -25.17 5.63 6.75
CA PRO A 264 -25.49 4.29 6.31
C PRO A 264 -25.59 4.20 4.78
N THR A 265 -24.90 3.22 4.19
CA THR A 265 -24.97 2.95 2.76
C THR A 265 -26.00 1.87 2.43
N ARG A 266 -26.41 1.78 1.16
CA ARG A 266 -27.21 0.66 0.66
C ARG A 266 -26.33 -0.57 0.54
N GLY A 267 -26.33 -1.39 1.59
CA GLY A 267 -25.42 -2.55 1.70
C GLY A 267 -24.01 -2.13 2.09
N GLY A 268 -23.19 -3.12 2.43
CA GLY A 268 -21.82 -2.88 2.89
C GLY A 268 -20.93 -2.28 1.81
N VAL A 269 -20.02 -1.39 2.22
CA VAL A 269 -19.02 -0.78 1.34
C VAL A 269 -17.99 -1.85 0.93
N LEU A 270 -17.69 -1.87 -0.36
CA LEU A 270 -16.82 -2.85 -1.02
C LEU A 270 -15.63 -2.20 -1.75
N PHE A 271 -15.71 -0.90 -2.00
CA PHE A 271 -14.66 -0.11 -2.64
C PHE A 271 -14.93 1.38 -2.45
N GLY A 272 -13.87 2.18 -2.37
CA GLY A 272 -13.95 3.64 -2.20
C GLY A 272 -13.18 4.41 -3.28
N TRP A 273 -13.78 5.48 -3.77
CA TRP A 273 -13.12 6.50 -4.59
C TRP A 273 -13.36 7.89 -3.99
N GLN A 274 -12.49 8.86 -4.29
CA GLN A 274 -12.69 10.24 -3.84
C GLN A 274 -12.35 11.26 -4.92
N GLU A 275 -13.03 12.40 -4.83
CA GLU A 275 -12.72 13.67 -5.50
C GLU A 275 -12.60 14.74 -4.40
N ASP A 276 -12.32 16.00 -4.76
CA ASP A 276 -12.09 17.09 -3.81
C ASP A 276 -13.20 17.26 -2.76
N ASP A 277 -14.46 17.19 -3.19
CA ASP A 277 -15.63 17.46 -2.32
C ASP A 277 -16.52 16.25 -2.05
N THR A 278 -16.21 15.10 -2.65
CA THR A 278 -17.09 13.93 -2.60
C THR A 278 -16.34 12.62 -2.43
N VAL A 279 -16.95 11.67 -1.72
CA VAL A 279 -16.52 10.28 -1.67
C VAL A 279 -17.55 9.38 -2.34
N TYR A 280 -17.09 8.32 -2.98
CA TYR A 280 -17.92 7.36 -3.68
C TYR A 280 -17.75 5.99 -3.05
N ALA A 281 -18.85 5.36 -2.70
CA ALA A 281 -18.87 4.02 -2.10
C ALA A 281 -19.53 3.03 -3.06
N GLY A 282 -18.73 2.11 -3.63
CA GLY A 282 -19.24 0.92 -4.31
C GLY A 282 -19.72 -0.09 -3.27
N THR A 283 -20.91 -0.66 -3.45
CA THR A 283 -21.58 -1.45 -2.40
C THR A 283 -21.97 -2.86 -2.82
N ALA A 284 -22.17 -3.71 -1.80
CA ALA A 284 -22.70 -5.06 -1.98
C ALA A 284 -24.13 -5.09 -2.52
N HIS A 285 -24.91 -4.01 -2.37
CA HIS A 285 -26.29 -3.92 -2.89
C HIS A 285 -26.37 -3.14 -4.20
N ARG A 286 -25.38 -3.36 -5.07
CA ARG A 286 -25.45 -3.05 -6.50
C ARG A 286 -25.58 -1.58 -6.83
N VAL A 287 -25.01 -0.73 -5.98
CA VAL A 287 -24.96 0.71 -6.24
C VAL A 287 -23.58 1.27 -5.94
N VAL A 288 -23.24 2.35 -6.65
CA VAL A 288 -22.30 3.36 -6.14
C VAL A 288 -23.13 4.47 -5.48
N GLN A 289 -22.73 4.96 -4.31
CA GLN A 289 -23.32 6.15 -3.70
C GLN A 289 -22.29 7.27 -3.65
N ARG A 290 -22.65 8.48 -4.10
CA ARG A 290 -21.84 9.69 -3.92
C ARG A 290 -22.26 10.40 -2.66
N LEU A 291 -21.31 10.68 -1.78
CA LEU A 291 -21.54 11.36 -0.51
C LEU A 291 -20.72 12.66 -0.48
N SER A 292 -21.33 13.71 0.07
CA SER A 292 -20.64 14.96 0.38
C SER A 292 -19.57 14.72 1.45
N LYS A 293 -18.33 15.14 1.21
CA LYS A 293 -17.27 15.11 2.24
C LYS A 293 -17.58 15.99 3.45
N ALA A 294 -18.24 17.12 3.22
CA ALA A 294 -18.55 18.09 4.26
C ALA A 294 -19.67 17.64 5.22
N THR A 295 -20.67 16.91 4.72
CA THR A 295 -21.90 16.62 5.50
C THR A 295 -22.22 15.13 5.62
N GLY A 296 -21.59 14.27 4.83
CA GLY A 296 -21.95 12.87 4.69
C GLY A 296 -23.26 12.63 3.92
N ALA A 297 -23.94 13.67 3.44
CA ALA A 297 -25.21 13.50 2.72
C ALA A 297 -25.01 12.70 1.42
N VAL A 298 -25.89 11.73 1.16
CA VAL A 298 -25.93 11.02 -0.12
C VAL A 298 -26.52 11.95 -1.17
N GLU A 299 -25.73 12.33 -2.17
CA GLU A 299 -26.13 13.28 -3.21
C GLU A 299 -26.62 12.61 -4.49
N ALA A 300 -26.14 11.39 -4.77
CA ALA A 300 -26.53 10.60 -5.93
C ALA A 300 -26.36 9.10 -5.66
N THR A 301 -27.10 8.27 -6.40
CA THR A 301 -26.99 6.81 -6.36
C THR A 301 -27.00 6.26 -7.77
N TYR A 302 -25.98 5.48 -8.11
CA TYR A 302 -25.75 4.93 -9.45
C TYR A 302 -26.05 3.43 -9.43
N ALA A 303 -27.12 3.01 -10.12
CA ALA A 303 -27.60 1.62 -10.06
C ALA A 303 -26.88 0.70 -11.05
N CYS A 304 -26.33 -0.40 -10.52
CA CYS A 304 -25.72 -1.50 -11.25
C CYS A 304 -26.58 -2.77 -11.14
N ASP A 305 -26.22 -3.81 -11.89
CA ASP A 305 -26.99 -5.05 -11.90
C ASP A 305 -26.45 -6.09 -10.90
N SER A 306 -25.21 -5.95 -10.43
CA SER A 306 -24.55 -6.80 -9.45
C SER A 306 -23.70 -6.00 -8.44
N ALA A 307 -23.15 -6.68 -7.42
CA ALA A 307 -22.34 -6.05 -6.37
C ALA A 307 -21.17 -5.26 -6.98
N VAL A 308 -20.94 -4.04 -6.51
CA VAL A 308 -19.94 -3.15 -7.11
C VAL A 308 -18.60 -3.36 -6.42
N TYR A 309 -17.60 -3.77 -7.21
CA TYR A 309 -16.26 -4.06 -6.71
C TYR A 309 -15.26 -2.93 -6.97
N ALA A 310 -15.56 -2.06 -7.92
CA ALA A 310 -14.70 -0.93 -8.27
C ALA A 310 -15.54 0.24 -8.74
N CYS A 311 -15.07 1.45 -8.48
CA CYS A 311 -15.61 2.68 -9.05
C CYS A 311 -14.49 3.73 -9.19
N ALA A 312 -14.65 4.63 -10.15
CA ALA A 312 -13.80 5.79 -10.34
C ALA A 312 -14.62 6.91 -10.99
N THR A 313 -14.00 8.07 -11.16
CA THR A 313 -14.63 9.21 -11.82
C THR A 313 -13.70 9.85 -12.83
N ALA A 314 -14.30 10.48 -13.84
CA ALA A 314 -13.60 11.52 -14.59
C ALA A 314 -13.47 12.78 -13.71
N PRO A 315 -12.49 13.67 -13.97
CA PRO A 315 -12.23 14.83 -13.12
C PRO A 315 -13.48 15.63 -12.77
N GLY A 316 -13.61 15.97 -11.48
CA GLY A 316 -14.77 16.68 -10.94
C GLY A 316 -16.04 15.83 -10.92
N GLY A 317 -15.96 14.51 -11.06
CA GLY A 317 -17.14 13.65 -11.08
C GLY A 317 -18.07 13.89 -12.28
N ARG A 318 -17.52 14.37 -13.41
CA ARG A 318 -18.29 14.56 -14.67
C ARG A 318 -18.93 13.26 -15.13
N PHE A 319 -18.17 12.18 -15.04
CA PHE A 319 -18.64 10.83 -15.29
C PHE A 319 -18.30 9.96 -14.09
N VAL A 320 -19.22 9.06 -13.74
CA VAL A 320 -19.00 8.06 -12.70
C VAL A 320 -18.95 6.70 -13.34
N PHE A 321 -17.87 5.96 -13.08
CA PHE A 321 -17.67 4.61 -13.57
C PHE A 321 -17.88 3.61 -12.45
N ALA A 322 -18.45 2.45 -12.78
CA ALA A 322 -18.61 1.34 -11.86
C ALA A 322 -18.25 0.02 -12.54
N GLY A 323 -17.66 -0.90 -11.78
CA GLY A 323 -17.35 -2.26 -12.19
C GLY A 323 -18.01 -3.23 -11.22
N ASP A 324 -18.85 -4.11 -11.73
CA ASP A 324 -19.60 -5.05 -10.90
C ASP A 324 -19.08 -6.50 -10.97
N ALA A 325 -19.60 -7.34 -10.08
CA ALA A 325 -19.27 -8.75 -9.98
C ALA A 325 -19.75 -9.61 -11.17
N ALA A 326 -20.43 -9.02 -12.15
CA ALA A 326 -20.93 -9.69 -13.34
C ALA A 326 -20.16 -9.21 -14.59
N SER A 327 -18.83 -9.05 -14.49
CA SER A 327 -17.96 -8.65 -15.60
C SER A 327 -18.49 -7.47 -16.42
N SER A 328 -19.16 -6.52 -15.77
CA SER A 328 -19.75 -5.35 -16.44
C SER A 328 -19.11 -4.07 -15.94
N VAL A 329 -18.90 -3.13 -16.86
CA VAL A 329 -18.49 -1.76 -16.59
C VAL A 329 -19.59 -0.80 -17.04
N TYR A 330 -19.81 0.22 -16.23
CA TYR A 330 -20.87 1.20 -16.40
C TYR A 330 -20.28 2.59 -16.46
N CYS A 331 -20.99 3.51 -17.11
CA CYS A 331 -20.79 4.94 -16.95
C CYS A 331 -22.13 5.61 -16.67
N PHE A 332 -22.09 6.57 -15.78
CA PHE A 332 -23.21 7.38 -15.38
C PHE A 332 -22.87 8.86 -15.52
N ASP A 333 -23.88 9.66 -15.83
CA ASP A 333 -23.84 11.10 -15.63
C ASP A 333 -23.89 11.41 -14.11
N ARG A 334 -23.51 12.63 -13.75
CA ARG A 334 -23.39 13.12 -12.37
C ARG A 334 -24.69 12.94 -11.56
N ASP A 335 -25.84 12.99 -12.21
CA ASP A 335 -27.17 12.88 -11.59
C ASP A 335 -27.60 11.44 -11.23
N GLY A 336 -26.87 10.42 -11.71
CA GLY A 336 -27.24 9.02 -11.55
C GLY A 336 -27.73 8.34 -12.83
N THR A 337 -27.93 9.09 -13.91
CA THR A 337 -28.40 8.57 -15.19
C THR A 337 -27.35 7.64 -15.80
N ARG A 338 -27.70 6.37 -16.00
CA ARG A 338 -26.82 5.40 -16.66
C ARG A 338 -26.72 5.71 -18.15
N LEU A 339 -25.54 6.15 -18.59
CA LEU A 339 -25.25 6.45 -19.98
C LEU A 339 -25.00 5.18 -20.79
N TRP A 340 -24.25 4.24 -20.22
CA TRP A 340 -23.98 2.96 -20.87
C TRP A 340 -23.62 1.84 -19.88
N LYS A 341 -23.70 0.61 -20.39
CA LYS A 341 -23.22 -0.62 -19.76
C LYS A 341 -22.56 -1.47 -20.83
N LEU A 342 -21.33 -1.89 -20.60
CA LEU A 342 -20.56 -2.76 -21.48
C LEU A 342 -20.00 -3.95 -20.68
N GLY A 343 -19.87 -5.11 -21.31
CA GLY A 343 -19.12 -6.22 -20.74
C GLY A 343 -17.63 -5.92 -20.79
N THR A 344 -16.86 -6.22 -19.75
CA THR A 344 -15.41 -5.96 -19.72
C THR A 344 -14.62 -6.73 -20.78
N GLY A 345 -15.22 -7.76 -21.39
CA GLY A 345 -14.55 -8.68 -22.31
C GLY A 345 -13.71 -9.75 -21.61
N GLY A 346 -13.70 -9.76 -20.28
CA GLY A 346 -12.95 -10.70 -19.45
C GLY A 346 -13.51 -10.81 -18.04
N GLY A 347 -12.64 -10.68 -17.03
CA GLY A 347 -13.03 -10.73 -15.62
C GLY A 347 -13.79 -9.50 -15.11
N SER A 348 -14.33 -9.60 -13.90
CA SER A 348 -14.89 -8.44 -13.18
C SER A 348 -13.79 -7.46 -12.82
N ALA A 349 -14.06 -6.15 -12.92
CA ALA A 349 -13.11 -5.12 -12.51
C ALA A 349 -13.01 -5.07 -10.97
N LEU A 350 -11.80 -5.21 -10.46
CA LEU A 350 -11.45 -5.20 -9.04
C LEU A 350 -10.97 -3.82 -8.55
N SER A 351 -10.44 -3.03 -9.48
CA SER A 351 -10.09 -1.63 -9.30
C SER A 351 -10.07 -0.96 -10.67
N MET A 352 -10.20 0.37 -10.70
CA MET A 352 -10.17 1.14 -11.93
C MET A 352 -9.74 2.59 -11.73
N GLN A 353 -9.23 3.21 -12.79
CA GLN A 353 -8.95 4.65 -12.85
C GLN A 353 -9.22 5.18 -14.26
N TYR A 354 -9.75 6.40 -14.33
CA TYR A 354 -9.98 7.11 -15.58
C TYR A 354 -8.88 8.14 -15.81
N ARG A 355 -8.41 8.26 -17.06
CA ARG A 355 -7.48 9.29 -17.51
C ARG A 355 -7.66 9.52 -19.00
N ASP A 356 -7.77 10.78 -19.44
CA ASP A 356 -7.70 11.17 -20.86
C ASP A 356 -8.54 10.29 -21.81
N GLU A 357 -9.84 10.15 -21.49
CA GLU A 357 -10.79 9.29 -22.20
C GLU A 357 -10.45 7.80 -22.22
N ARG A 358 -9.52 7.35 -21.38
CA ARG A 358 -9.20 5.93 -21.17
C ARG A 358 -9.64 5.51 -19.78
N LEU A 359 -10.16 4.29 -19.69
CA LEU A 359 -10.47 3.64 -18.42
C LEU A 359 -9.59 2.42 -18.25
N TYR A 360 -8.75 2.44 -17.22
CA TYR A 360 -7.85 1.36 -16.89
C TYR A 360 -8.49 0.49 -15.83
N LEU A 361 -8.55 -0.82 -16.07
CA LEU A 361 -9.18 -1.78 -15.16
C LEU A 361 -8.17 -2.85 -14.77
N VAL A 362 -8.18 -3.24 -13.50
CA VAL A 362 -7.59 -4.50 -13.08
C VAL A 362 -8.70 -5.52 -12.91
N THR A 363 -8.60 -6.68 -13.57
CA THR A 363 -9.66 -7.69 -13.64
C THR A 363 -9.36 -8.94 -12.82
N THR A 364 -10.39 -9.71 -12.48
CA THR A 364 -10.27 -10.97 -11.70
C THR A 364 -9.39 -12.05 -12.35
N ASP A 365 -9.12 -11.95 -13.64
CA ASP A 365 -8.19 -12.84 -14.35
C ASP A 365 -6.70 -12.44 -14.20
N GLY A 366 -6.41 -11.36 -13.44
CA GLY A 366 -5.06 -10.88 -13.21
C GLY A 366 -4.52 -9.94 -14.29
N SER A 367 -5.40 -9.37 -15.12
CA SER A 367 -4.99 -8.46 -16.18
C SER A 367 -5.15 -6.98 -15.77
N LEU A 368 -4.23 -6.15 -16.27
CA LEU A 368 -4.48 -4.72 -16.47
C LEU A 368 -4.97 -4.52 -17.91
N VAL A 369 -6.09 -3.83 -18.08
CA VAL A 369 -6.67 -3.53 -19.40
C VAL A 369 -6.89 -2.03 -19.56
N CYS A 370 -6.71 -1.53 -20.79
CA CYS A 370 -7.06 -0.17 -21.16
C CYS A 370 -8.28 -0.18 -22.08
N VAL A 371 -9.35 0.47 -21.66
CA VAL A 371 -10.59 0.66 -22.42
C VAL A 371 -10.61 2.08 -22.99
N ASP A 372 -10.96 2.21 -24.26
CA ASP A 372 -11.30 3.51 -24.85
C ASP A 372 -12.68 3.96 -24.37
N ALA A 373 -12.73 4.92 -23.46
CA ALA A 373 -13.95 5.47 -22.90
C ALA A 373 -14.44 6.72 -23.64
N SER A 374 -13.87 7.06 -24.81
CA SER A 374 -14.38 8.14 -25.66
C SER A 374 -15.80 7.83 -26.14
N GLU A 375 -16.60 8.87 -26.35
CA GLU A 375 -17.98 8.74 -26.81
C GLU A 375 -18.06 7.98 -28.16
N ALA A 376 -17.09 8.23 -29.04
CA ALA A 376 -17.00 7.57 -30.34
C ALA A 376 -16.76 6.06 -30.20
N ALA A 377 -15.79 5.64 -29.38
CA ALA A 377 -15.48 4.23 -29.18
C ALA A 377 -16.61 3.47 -28.47
N VAL A 378 -17.23 4.10 -27.46
CA VAL A 378 -18.39 3.54 -26.77
C VAL A 378 -19.58 3.38 -27.72
N SER A 379 -19.86 4.38 -28.57
CA SER A 379 -20.94 4.31 -29.55
C SER A 379 -20.71 3.21 -30.59
N ALA A 380 -19.47 3.07 -31.07
CA ALA A 380 -19.08 1.99 -31.97
C ALA A 380 -19.27 0.61 -31.30
N ALA A 381 -18.85 0.48 -30.04
CA ALA A 381 -18.99 -0.75 -29.26
C ALA A 381 -20.46 -1.17 -29.09
N GLN A 382 -21.35 -0.21 -28.80
CA GLN A 382 -22.79 -0.45 -28.71
C GLN A 382 -23.42 -0.91 -30.03
N GLN A 383 -22.82 -0.53 -31.16
CA GLN A 383 -23.21 -0.98 -32.50
C GLN A 383 -22.53 -2.30 -32.91
N GLY A 384 -21.73 -2.90 -32.01
CA GLY A 384 -21.06 -4.19 -32.23
C GLY A 384 -19.67 -4.08 -32.86
N SER A 385 -19.09 -2.89 -32.94
CA SER A 385 -17.74 -2.66 -33.45
C SER A 385 -16.79 -2.34 -32.30
N VAL A 386 -15.82 -3.23 -32.06
CA VAL A 386 -14.75 -3.02 -31.07
C VAL A 386 -13.39 -3.26 -31.72
N PRO A 387 -12.33 -2.57 -31.25
CA PRO A 387 -10.98 -2.83 -31.72
C PRO A 387 -10.54 -4.27 -31.42
N VAL A 388 -9.55 -4.73 -32.19
CA VAL A 388 -8.84 -5.97 -31.86
C VAL A 388 -7.92 -5.69 -30.68
N VAL A 389 -8.13 -6.42 -29.59
CA VAL A 389 -7.33 -6.25 -28.37
C VAL A 389 -5.88 -6.63 -28.63
N ARG A 390 -4.95 -5.74 -28.25
CA ARG A 390 -3.52 -6.04 -28.26
C ARG A 390 -3.12 -6.73 -26.95
N ASP A 391 -2.82 -8.02 -27.00
CA ASP A 391 -2.23 -8.75 -25.87
C ASP A 391 -0.74 -8.40 -25.71
N VAL A 392 -0.44 -7.67 -24.64
CA VAL A 392 0.90 -7.23 -24.27
C VAL A 392 1.64 -8.38 -23.62
N LYS A 393 2.83 -8.66 -24.13
CA LYS A 393 3.75 -9.65 -23.54
C LYS A 393 4.79 -8.96 -22.67
N LEU A 394 5.17 -9.62 -21.60
CA LEU A 394 6.31 -9.19 -20.78
C LEU A 394 7.59 -9.18 -21.62
N ALA A 395 8.35 -8.10 -21.55
CA ALA A 395 9.67 -8.04 -22.17
C ALA A 395 10.65 -9.00 -21.49
N ALA A 396 11.50 -9.67 -22.26
CA ALA A 396 12.45 -10.66 -21.71
C ALA A 396 13.50 -10.05 -20.76
N ALA A 397 13.82 -8.77 -20.93
CA ALA A 397 14.80 -8.04 -20.13
C ALA A 397 14.17 -6.76 -19.55
N LEU A 398 13.21 -6.93 -18.65
CA LEU A 398 12.58 -5.82 -17.95
C LEU A 398 13.41 -5.43 -16.72
N PRO A 399 13.83 -4.16 -16.55
CA PRO A 399 14.49 -3.69 -15.34
C PRO A 399 13.68 -4.12 -14.11
N THR A 400 14.33 -4.83 -13.19
CA THR A 400 13.69 -5.36 -11.99
C THR A 400 14.34 -4.77 -10.75
N TYR A 401 13.54 -4.15 -9.89
CA TYR A 401 13.97 -3.53 -8.65
C TYR A 401 13.43 -4.32 -7.46
N ALA A 402 14.20 -4.41 -6.38
CA ALA A 402 13.82 -5.14 -5.18
C ALA A 402 14.12 -4.29 -3.93
N PRO A 403 13.34 -4.43 -2.84
CA PRO A 403 13.50 -3.58 -1.67
C PRO A 403 14.91 -3.59 -1.08
N ALA A 404 15.45 -2.41 -0.78
CA ALA A 404 16.67 -2.25 0.00
C ALA A 404 16.45 -2.80 1.41
N THR A 405 17.20 -3.85 1.75
CA THR A 405 17.14 -4.49 3.08
C THR A 405 18.35 -4.15 3.95
N THR A 406 19.41 -3.57 3.37
CA THR A 406 20.63 -3.16 4.07
C THR A 406 21.28 -1.96 3.39
N ALA A 407 22.11 -1.20 4.11
CA ALA A 407 22.86 -0.09 3.54
C ALA A 407 23.86 -0.50 2.44
N ALA A 408 24.23 -1.78 2.36
CA ALA A 408 25.10 -2.30 1.29
C ALA A 408 24.39 -2.40 -0.07
N ALA A 409 23.06 -2.37 -0.09
CA ALA A 409 22.25 -2.34 -1.30
C ALA A 409 22.12 -0.95 -1.93
N VAL A 410 22.67 0.09 -1.29
CA VAL A 410 22.59 1.48 -1.74
C VAL A 410 23.84 1.83 -2.55
N ASP A 411 23.65 2.39 -3.74
CA ASP A 411 24.73 2.88 -4.58
C ASP A 411 25.57 3.95 -3.86
N THR A 412 26.87 3.99 -4.10
CA THR A 412 27.79 4.91 -3.42
C THR A 412 28.36 5.96 -4.34
N VAL A 413 28.46 7.20 -3.84
CA VAL A 413 29.09 8.33 -4.53
C VAL A 413 30.22 8.92 -3.67
N ALA A 414 31.28 9.39 -4.31
CA ALA A 414 32.42 10.02 -3.63
C ALA A 414 32.17 11.51 -3.29
N GLN A 415 31.31 12.17 -4.06
CA GLN A 415 30.93 13.57 -3.88
C GLN A 415 29.46 13.75 -4.23
N ALA A 416 28.79 14.70 -3.57
CA ALA A 416 27.42 15.06 -3.92
C ALA A 416 27.41 15.76 -5.29
N PRO A 417 26.59 15.30 -6.27
CA PRO A 417 26.39 16.02 -7.52
C PRO A 417 25.85 17.42 -7.28
N SER A 418 26.13 18.35 -8.20
CA SER A 418 25.58 19.70 -8.16
C SER A 418 24.05 19.66 -8.13
N GLY A 419 23.44 20.38 -7.18
CA GLY A 419 21.99 20.45 -7.01
C GLY A 419 21.40 19.33 -6.14
N ALA A 420 22.18 18.31 -5.77
CA ALA A 420 21.72 17.27 -4.85
C ALA A 420 21.77 17.72 -3.39
N VAL A 421 21.00 17.05 -2.53
CA VAL A 421 20.89 17.37 -1.11
C VAL A 421 21.60 16.30 -0.28
N VAL A 422 22.39 16.72 0.71
CA VAL A 422 23.06 15.82 1.65
C VAL A 422 22.25 15.74 2.93
N VAL A 423 22.00 14.51 3.38
CA VAL A 423 21.33 14.21 4.65
C VAL A 423 22.20 13.30 5.52
N GLU A 424 22.06 13.39 6.84
CA GLU A 424 22.85 12.62 7.81
C GLU A 424 21.97 11.87 8.79
N CYS A 425 22.37 10.63 9.07
CA CYS A 425 21.75 9.80 10.11
C CYS A 425 22.26 10.22 11.51
N VAL A 426 21.41 10.90 12.27
CA VAL A 426 21.75 11.42 13.61
C VAL A 426 21.02 10.67 14.71
N ARG A 427 21.67 10.55 15.89
CA ARG A 427 21.00 10.03 17.08
C ARG A 427 20.25 11.17 17.77
N ASP A 428 18.94 11.07 17.82
CA ASP A 428 18.06 12.02 18.50
C ASP A 428 17.10 11.28 19.42
N ALA A 429 17.03 11.70 20.69
CA ALA A 429 16.24 11.08 21.75
C ALA A 429 16.35 9.53 21.83
N GLY A 430 17.52 8.98 21.51
CA GLY A 430 17.77 7.53 21.50
C GLY A 430 17.29 6.77 20.26
N ARG A 431 16.69 7.47 19.28
CA ARG A 431 16.32 6.95 17.96
C ARG A 431 17.30 7.44 16.89
N LEU A 432 17.36 6.73 15.78
CA LEU A 432 18.17 7.15 14.62
C LEU A 432 17.26 7.87 13.63
N ARG A 433 17.43 9.18 13.51
CA ARG A 433 16.70 10.07 12.62
C ARG A 433 17.59 10.48 11.45
N VAL A 434 17.01 11.17 10.47
CA VAL A 434 17.76 11.73 9.35
C VAL A 434 17.46 13.22 9.27
N HIS A 435 18.51 14.04 9.30
CA HIS A 435 18.43 15.51 9.20
C HIS A 435 19.18 16.00 7.96
N VAL A 436 18.79 17.17 7.47
CA VAL A 436 19.43 17.79 6.31
C VAL A 436 20.72 18.48 6.72
N VAL A 437 21.78 18.31 5.91
CA VAL A 437 23.10 18.94 6.13
C VAL A 437 23.40 20.02 5.10
N SER A 438 22.77 19.94 3.92
CA SER A 438 22.87 21.01 2.92
C SER A 438 22.26 22.32 3.42
N GLU A 439 22.86 23.44 3.02
CA GLU A 439 22.33 24.78 3.30
C GLU A 439 20.96 25.01 2.64
N GLY A 440 20.16 25.91 3.22
CA GLY A 440 18.84 26.31 2.69
C GLY A 440 17.67 25.45 3.15
N TYR A 441 17.90 24.50 4.07
CA TYR A 441 16.87 23.65 4.68
C TYR A 441 16.78 23.92 6.20
N ASP A 442 15.62 23.62 6.79
CA ASP A 442 15.43 23.63 8.23
C ASP A 442 16.05 22.35 8.82
N ASP A 443 17.16 22.49 9.53
CA ASP A 443 17.93 21.37 10.08
C ASP A 443 17.27 20.73 11.32
N ALA A 444 16.20 21.35 11.86
CA ALA A 444 15.41 20.75 12.93
C ALA A 444 14.37 19.74 12.42
N TRP A 445 14.10 19.72 11.10
CA TRP A 445 13.10 18.83 10.51
C TRP A 445 13.67 17.45 10.20
N ASN A 446 12.87 16.42 10.52
CA ASN A 446 13.20 15.06 10.12
C ASN A 446 12.99 14.86 8.61
N VAL A 447 13.76 13.94 8.03
CA VAL A 447 13.58 13.46 6.67
C VAL A 447 12.99 12.05 6.73
N GLN A 448 11.83 11.85 6.10
CA GLN A 448 11.28 10.52 5.86
C GLN A 448 12.29 9.72 5.04
N PHE A 449 12.91 8.72 5.67
CA PHE A 449 14.07 8.03 5.13
C PHE A 449 14.08 6.53 5.44
N PRO A 450 14.58 5.64 4.56
CA PRO A 450 14.46 4.20 4.75
C PRO A 450 15.17 3.70 6.01
N ARG A 451 14.44 3.09 6.96
CA ARG A 451 15.00 2.65 8.25
C ARG A 451 16.12 1.62 8.10
N ALA A 452 15.99 0.71 7.14
CA ALA A 452 16.92 -0.41 6.93
C ALA A 452 18.34 0.00 6.51
N ILE A 453 18.51 1.24 6.03
CA ILE A 453 19.81 1.76 5.60
C ILE A 453 20.37 2.82 6.57
N ARG A 454 19.63 3.20 7.62
CA ARG A 454 20.12 4.21 8.58
C ARG A 454 21.29 3.62 9.37
N GLU A 455 22.45 4.27 9.29
CA GLU A 455 23.65 3.94 10.06
C GLU A 455 24.14 5.20 10.81
N PRO A 456 24.45 5.15 12.12
CA PRO A 456 24.87 6.33 12.87
C PRO A 456 26.03 7.09 12.21
N GLY A 457 25.84 8.39 11.93
CA GLY A 457 26.81 9.26 11.28
C GLY A 457 26.99 9.03 9.78
N ALA A 458 26.24 8.09 9.17
CA ALA A 458 26.28 7.89 7.73
C ALA A 458 25.58 9.06 7.03
N ARG A 459 26.18 9.49 5.91
CA ARG A 459 25.66 10.55 5.04
C ARG A 459 25.16 9.96 3.73
N TYR A 460 24.07 10.54 3.23
CA TYR A 460 23.42 10.16 1.99
C TYR A 460 23.21 11.39 1.11
N VAL A 461 23.18 11.16 -0.19
CA VAL A 461 22.86 12.14 -1.22
C VAL A 461 21.51 11.75 -1.81
N VAL A 462 20.58 12.68 -1.81
CA VAL A 462 19.26 12.55 -2.44
C VAL A 462 19.11 13.62 -3.53
N ASP A 463 18.30 13.35 -4.57
CA ASP A 463 18.15 14.32 -5.67
C ASP A 463 17.43 15.59 -5.20
N ALA A 464 16.36 15.46 -4.41
CA ALA A 464 15.66 16.59 -3.82
C ALA A 464 14.94 16.22 -2.52
N LEU A 465 14.58 17.24 -1.75
CA LEU A 465 13.68 17.14 -0.61
C LEU A 465 12.44 18.01 -0.85
N HIS A 466 11.29 17.49 -0.45
CA HIS A 466 10.03 18.22 -0.51
C HIS A 466 9.50 18.45 0.92
N PRO A 467 9.17 19.70 1.31
CA PRO A 467 8.56 19.97 2.60
C PRO A 467 7.13 19.45 2.64
N ALA A 468 6.78 18.72 3.69
CA ALA A 468 5.40 18.30 3.96
C ALA A 468 4.76 19.20 5.02
N ALA A 469 3.43 19.34 4.99
CA ALA A 469 2.70 20.23 5.89
C ALA A 469 2.91 19.90 7.39
N GLY A 470 3.23 18.64 7.69
CA GLY A 470 3.51 18.14 9.04
C GLY A 470 4.86 18.54 9.65
N GLY A 471 5.67 19.37 8.99
CA GLY A 471 6.96 19.83 9.53
C GLY A 471 8.09 18.80 9.37
N PHE A 472 8.16 18.14 8.22
CA PHE A 472 9.21 17.20 7.87
C PHE A 472 9.49 17.25 6.36
N TYR A 473 10.59 16.62 5.93
CA TYR A 473 10.95 16.49 4.53
C TYR A 473 10.70 15.08 4.00
N ARG A 474 10.30 14.99 2.73
CA ARG A 474 10.20 13.73 1.99
C ARG A 474 11.22 13.69 0.87
N VAL A 475 11.88 12.55 0.72
CA VAL A 475 12.89 12.34 -0.34
C VAL A 475 12.22 12.25 -1.70
N ARG A 476 12.72 12.98 -2.69
CA ARG A 476 12.40 12.78 -4.11
C ARG A 476 13.65 12.33 -4.88
N GLY A 477 13.47 11.34 -5.74
CA GLY A 477 14.52 10.77 -6.58
C GLY A 477 15.41 9.73 -5.88
N GLU A 478 16.64 9.59 -6.37
CA GLU A 478 17.55 8.49 -6.01
C GLU A 478 18.32 8.74 -4.71
N ILE A 479 18.41 7.70 -3.87
CA ILE A 479 19.19 7.69 -2.63
C ILE A 479 20.55 7.03 -2.89
N ARG A 480 21.64 7.76 -2.64
CA ARG A 480 23.02 7.25 -2.74
C ARG A 480 23.78 7.49 -1.45
N ARG A 481 24.64 6.57 -1.05
CA ARG A 481 25.49 6.72 0.14
C ARG A 481 26.73 7.55 -0.19
N LEU A 482 27.01 8.57 0.62
CA LEU A 482 28.20 9.41 0.51
C LEU A 482 29.38 8.76 1.25
N ARG A 483 30.52 8.58 0.56
CA ARG A 483 31.73 7.98 1.12
C ARG A 483 32.73 8.99 1.64
#